data_AF-A0A3D1G4B7-F1
#
_entry.id   AF-A0A3D1G4B7-F1
#
_cell.length_a   1.000
_cell.length_b   1.000
_cell.length_c   1.000
_cell.angle_alpha   90.00
_cell.angle_beta   90.00
_cell.angle_gamma   90.00
#
_symmetry.space_group_name_H-M   'P 1'
#
loop_
_entity.id
_entity.type
_entity.pdbx_description
1 polymer ?
#
loop_
_entity_poly.entity_id
_entity_poly.type
_entity_poly.pdbx_seq_one_letter_code
_entity_poly.pdbx_strand_id
1 'polypeptide(L)'
;PLIFLFKITEPKLYGLAIILYAIVPVIRLTDLGIRLVDKDVIEAANAYGMNSRQLLFHVQVPLAMPNIMAGVNQTIMMSLAMVVIASLVSAPGLGTLVLDGINNLRLGVGFMAGIGIVLLAIILDRVSKSALNRVNKTYSN
;
A
#
# COMPACT_ATOMS: atom_id res chain seq x y z
N PRO A 1 -7.21 -7.44 -21.22
CA PRO A 1 -7.51 -6.24 -22.03
C PRO A 1 -6.54 -5.06 -21.78
N LEU A 2 -6.17 -4.74 -20.53
CA LEU A 2 -5.21 -3.66 -20.22
C LEU A 2 -3.74 -4.00 -20.54
N ILE A 3 -3.38 -5.29 -20.52
CA ILE A 3 -2.01 -5.79 -20.80
C ILE A 3 -1.61 -5.58 -22.27
N PHE A 4 -2.57 -5.39 -23.18
CA PHE A 4 -2.32 -5.14 -24.61
C PHE A 4 -2.27 -3.65 -24.98
N LEU A 5 -2.87 -2.78 -24.15
CA LEU A 5 -2.96 -1.34 -24.43
C LEU A 5 -1.72 -0.57 -23.93
N PHE A 6 -1.02 -1.13 -22.95
CA PHE A 6 0.22 -0.58 -22.39
C PHE A 6 1.30 -1.65 -22.49
N LYS A 7 2.37 -1.37 -23.26
CA LYS A 7 3.57 -2.22 -23.24
C LYS A 7 4.00 -2.36 -21.77
N ILE A 8 4.27 -3.60 -21.36
CA ILE A 8 4.67 -4.00 -19.99
C ILE A 8 5.91 -3.21 -19.48
N THR A 9 6.59 -2.50 -20.38
CA THR A 9 7.79 -1.68 -20.13
C THR A 9 7.50 -0.20 -19.85
N GLU A 10 6.27 0.31 -19.95
CA GLU A 10 6.01 1.72 -19.64
C GLU A 10 6.09 1.94 -18.11
N PRO A 11 7.07 2.72 -17.61
CA PRO A 11 7.24 2.95 -16.17
C PRO A 11 5.99 3.55 -15.51
N LYS A 12 5.15 4.22 -16.32
CA LYS A 12 3.93 4.90 -15.92
C LYS A 12 2.84 3.94 -15.39
N LEU A 13 2.77 2.71 -15.90
CA LEU A 13 1.72 1.76 -15.50
C LEU A 13 1.95 1.24 -14.07
N TYR A 14 3.21 1.03 -13.69
CA TYR A 14 3.58 0.60 -12.35
C TYR A 14 3.23 1.65 -11.29
N GLY A 15 3.46 2.94 -11.60
CA GLY A 15 3.10 4.04 -10.71
C GLY A 15 1.60 4.08 -10.40
N LEU A 16 0.74 3.93 -11.41
CA LEU A 16 -0.70 3.90 -11.21
C LEU A 16 -1.15 2.69 -10.39
N ALA A 17 -0.59 1.51 -10.66
CA ALA A 17 -0.89 0.29 -9.90
C ALA A 17 -0.49 0.43 -8.42
N ILE A 18 0.68 1.02 -8.14
CA ILE A 18 1.16 1.28 -6.77
C ILE A 18 0.23 2.26 -6.06
N ILE A 19 -0.20 3.33 -6.72
CA ILE A 19 -1.13 4.32 -6.14
C ILE A 19 -2.47 3.67 -5.79
N LEU A 20 -3.04 2.88 -6.70
CA LEU A 20 -4.30 2.16 -6.47
C LEU A 20 -4.19 1.12 -5.36
N TYR A 21 -3.04 0.49 -5.20
CA TYR A 21 -2.76 -0.43 -4.10
C TYR A 21 -2.61 0.31 -2.76
N ALA A 22 -1.88 1.43 -2.76
CA ALA A 22 -1.56 2.23 -1.59
C ALA A 22 -2.77 2.97 -1.00
N ILE A 23 -3.75 3.37 -1.83
CA ILE A 23 -4.89 4.16 -1.34
C ILE A 23 -5.83 3.38 -0.40
N VAL A 24 -5.92 2.06 -0.57
CA VAL A 24 -6.83 1.18 0.17
C VAL A 24 -6.64 1.26 1.69
N PRO A 25 -5.42 1.08 2.24
CA PRO A 25 -5.19 1.17 3.69
C PRO A 25 -5.49 2.54 4.30
N VAL A 26 -5.16 3.65 3.63
CA VAL A 26 -5.52 5.00 4.11
C VAL A 26 -7.03 5.14 4.27
N ILE A 27 -7.80 4.76 3.24
CA ILE A 27 -9.26 4.88 3.27
C ILE A 27 -9.83 4.01 4.41
N ARG A 28 -9.37 2.76 4.52
CA ARG A 28 -9.85 1.82 5.54
C ARG A 28 -9.59 2.31 6.95
N LEU A 29 -8.38 2.82 7.23
CA LEU A 29 -8.00 3.25 8.57
C LEU A 29 -8.57 4.63 8.93
N THR A 30 -8.86 5.46 7.93
CA THR A 30 -9.61 6.70 8.12
C THR A 30 -11.07 6.42 8.47
N ASP A 31 -11.76 5.51 7.75
CA ASP A 31 -13.14 5.11 8.09
C ASP A 31 -13.21 4.46 9.48
N LEU A 32 -12.27 3.56 9.79
CA LEU A 32 -12.15 2.98 11.12
C LEU A 32 -11.92 4.08 12.18
N GLY A 33 -11.00 5.01 11.91
CA GLY A 33 -10.65 6.08 12.84
C GLY A 33 -11.83 6.97 13.19
N ILE A 34 -12.65 7.34 12.20
CA ILE A 34 -13.86 8.14 12.41
C ILE A 34 -14.92 7.34 13.18
N ARG A 35 -15.08 6.04 12.90
CA ARG A 35 -16.04 5.17 13.60
C ARG A 35 -15.65 4.86 15.05
N LEU A 36 -14.38 4.95 15.39
CA LEU A 36 -13.86 4.74 16.75
C LEU A 36 -14.01 5.98 17.65
N VAL A 37 -14.45 7.12 17.10
CA VAL A 37 -14.76 8.32 17.89
C VAL A 37 -15.97 8.04 18.77
N ASP A 38 -15.83 8.33 20.06
CA ASP A 38 -16.86 8.11 21.06
C ASP A 38 -18.16 8.86 20.72
N LYS A 39 -19.29 8.17 20.84
CA LYS A 39 -20.61 8.74 20.59
C LYS A 39 -20.97 9.80 21.63
N ASP A 40 -20.52 9.64 22.87
CA ASP A 40 -20.81 10.61 23.94
C ASP A 40 -20.17 11.98 23.62
N VAL A 41 -18.97 11.97 23.01
CA VAL A 41 -18.28 13.17 22.55
C VAL A 41 -19.03 13.82 21.36
N ILE A 42 -19.61 13.01 20.49
CA ILE A 42 -20.42 13.49 19.36
C ILE A 42 -21.73 14.11 19.86
N GLU A 43 -22.41 13.47 20.81
CA GLU A 43 -23.64 13.96 21.41
C GLU A 43 -23.41 15.25 22.20
N ALA A 44 -22.30 15.34 22.95
CA ALA A 44 -21.90 16.58 23.61
C ALA A 44 -21.66 17.71 22.61
N ALA A 45 -20.89 17.46 21.54
CA ALA A 45 -20.62 18.45 20.50
C ALA A 45 -21.90 18.93 19.79
N ASN A 46 -22.86 18.03 19.55
CA ASN A 46 -24.18 18.38 19.03
C ASN A 46 -25.01 19.21 20.03
N ALA A 47 -24.94 18.91 21.34
CA ALA A 47 -25.60 19.68 22.39
C ALA A 47 -25.03 21.12 22.50
N TYR A 48 -23.75 21.31 22.17
CA TYR A 48 -23.12 22.64 22.01
C TYR A 48 -23.49 23.37 20.69
N GLY A 49 -24.32 22.77 19.84
CA GLY A 49 -24.83 23.39 18.60
C GLY A 49 -23.87 23.29 17.41
N MET A 50 -22.92 22.35 17.41
CA MET A 50 -22.02 22.16 16.27
C MET A 50 -22.75 21.63 15.03
N ASN A 51 -22.48 22.22 13.87
CA ASN A 51 -22.92 21.70 12.58
C ASN A 51 -22.09 20.46 12.16
N SER A 52 -22.60 19.57 11.31
CA SER A 52 -21.91 18.33 10.90
C SER A 52 -20.50 18.56 10.33
N ARG A 53 -20.29 19.68 9.62
CA ARG A 53 -18.95 20.05 9.12
C ARG A 53 -18.01 20.48 10.25
N GLN A 54 -18.51 21.21 11.24
CA GLN A 54 -17.73 21.60 12.41
C GLN A 54 -17.38 20.38 13.26
N LEU A 55 -18.36 19.50 13.49
CA LEU A 55 -18.18 18.22 14.17
C LEU A 55 -17.10 17.36 13.49
N LEU A 56 -17.15 17.22 12.16
CA LEU A 56 -16.18 16.43 11.42
C LEU A 56 -14.76 17.01 11.58
N PHE A 57 -14.56 18.29 11.27
CA PHE A 57 -13.21 18.88 11.22
C PHE A 57 -12.63 19.25 12.60
N HIS A 58 -13.47 19.57 13.59
CA HIS A 58 -13.01 20.02 14.92
C HIS A 58 -13.04 18.92 15.99
N VAL A 59 -13.81 17.85 15.78
CA VAL A 59 -13.96 16.78 16.77
C VAL A 59 -13.51 15.44 16.20
N GLN A 60 -14.17 14.96 15.14
CA GLN A 60 -13.94 13.61 14.63
C GLN A 60 -12.55 13.45 13.98
N VAL A 61 -12.12 14.39 13.13
CA VAL A 61 -10.81 14.33 12.46
C VAL A 61 -9.67 14.38 13.48
N PRO A 62 -9.60 15.36 14.42
CA PRO A 62 -8.56 15.39 15.44
C PRO A 62 -8.50 14.13 16.30
N LEU A 63 -9.65 13.58 16.71
CA LEU A 63 -9.71 12.34 17.49
C LEU A 63 -9.34 11.10 16.67
N ALA A 64 -9.63 11.09 15.37
CA ALA A 64 -9.27 10.02 14.45
C ALA A 64 -7.82 10.14 13.93
N MET A 65 -7.13 11.26 14.15
CA MET A 65 -5.77 11.49 13.63
C MET A 65 -4.78 10.36 13.93
N PRO A 66 -4.73 9.76 15.14
CA PRO A 66 -3.82 8.64 15.40
C PRO A 66 -4.05 7.46 14.44
N ASN A 67 -5.31 7.14 14.15
CA ASN A 67 -5.67 6.05 13.23
C ASN A 67 -5.39 6.42 11.76
N ILE A 68 -5.63 7.67 11.37
CA ILE A 68 -5.30 8.18 10.04
C ILE A 68 -3.77 8.12 9.82
N MET A 69 -2.98 8.56 10.81
CA MET A 69 -1.52 8.52 10.74
C MET A 69 -0.98 7.09 10.73
N ALA A 70 -1.60 6.16 11.46
CA ALA A 70 -1.29 4.74 11.34
C ALA A 70 -1.55 4.22 9.92
N GLY A 71 -2.64 4.67 9.27
CA GLY A 71 -2.93 4.32 7.89
C GLY A 71 -1.99 4.92 6.87
N VAL A 72 -1.59 6.18 7.03
CA VAL A 72 -0.55 6.80 6.20
C VAL A 72 0.77 6.04 6.33
N ASN A 73 1.18 5.70 7.55
CA ASN A 73 2.41 4.94 7.77
C ASN A 73 2.35 3.56 7.10
N GLN A 74 1.24 2.83 7.21
CA GLN A 74 1.07 1.54 6.52
C GLN A 74 1.13 1.70 5.00
N THR A 75 0.54 2.78 4.48
CA THR A 75 0.51 3.08 3.06
C THR A 75 1.91 3.36 2.51
N ILE A 76 2.71 4.16 3.23
CA ILE A 76 4.11 4.41 2.89
C ILE A 76 4.88 3.09 2.86
N MET A 77 4.72 2.26 3.87
CA MET A 77 5.46 0.99 3.95
C MET A 77 5.05 0.01 2.83
N MET A 78 3.75 -0.09 2.52
CA MET A 78 3.24 -0.92 1.42
C MET A 78 3.66 -0.40 0.05
N SER A 79 3.66 0.93 -0.16
CA SER A 79 4.09 1.55 -1.42
C SER A 79 5.59 1.35 -1.65
N LEU A 80 6.44 1.56 -0.64
CA LEU A 80 7.88 1.34 -0.76
C LEU A 80 8.21 -0.13 -1.07
N ALA A 81 7.56 -1.08 -0.40
CA ALA A 81 7.74 -2.51 -0.70
C ALA A 81 7.36 -2.84 -2.15
N MET A 82 6.25 -2.29 -2.64
CA MET A 82 5.77 -2.54 -4.00
C MET A 82 6.64 -1.85 -5.07
N VAL A 83 7.18 -0.66 -4.80
CA VAL A 83 8.12 0.04 -5.69
C VAL A 83 9.39 -0.79 -5.90
N VAL A 84 9.92 -1.41 -4.84
CA VAL A 84 11.10 -2.29 -4.94
C VAL A 84 10.79 -3.53 -5.77
N ILE A 85 9.62 -4.14 -5.60
CA ILE A 85 9.21 -5.29 -6.43
C ILE A 85 9.05 -4.87 -7.91
N ALA A 86 8.43 -3.72 -8.17
CA ALA A 86 8.24 -3.20 -9.52
C ALA A 86 9.58 -2.88 -10.22
N SER A 87 10.58 -2.38 -9.49
CA SER A 87 11.90 -2.08 -10.04
C SER A 87 12.68 -3.35 -10.40
N LEU A 88 12.54 -4.44 -9.63
CA LEU A 88 13.14 -5.75 -9.95
C LEU A 88 12.58 -6.36 -11.24
N VAL A 89 11.32 -6.08 -11.56
CA VAL A 89 10.67 -6.52 -12.79
C VAL A 89 11.02 -5.60 -13.97
N SER A 90 11.24 -4.31 -13.72
CA SER A 90 11.46 -3.30 -14.77
C SER A 90 12.93 -3.11 -15.19
N ALA A 91 13.88 -3.44 -14.32
CA ALA A 91 15.30 -3.34 -14.66
C ALA A 91 15.69 -4.37 -15.76
N PRO A 92 16.65 -4.05 -16.66
CA PRO A 92 17.21 -5.04 -17.58
C PRO A 92 17.85 -6.17 -16.76
N GLY A 93 17.15 -7.30 -16.66
CA GLY A 93 17.38 -8.30 -15.62
C GLY A 93 16.33 -9.42 -15.63
N LEU A 94 15.76 -9.73 -14.47
CA LEU A 94 14.86 -10.89 -14.31
C LEU A 94 13.57 -10.76 -15.15
N GLY A 95 13.00 -9.55 -15.25
CA GLY A 95 11.78 -9.32 -16.05
C GLY A 95 12.00 -9.52 -17.56
N THR A 96 13.16 -9.12 -18.07
CA THR A 96 13.52 -9.34 -19.49
C THR A 96 13.78 -10.82 -19.77
N LEU A 97 14.37 -11.57 -18.83
CA LEU A 97 14.56 -13.02 -18.96
C LEU A 97 13.23 -13.80 -18.99
N VAL A 98 12.22 -13.36 -18.24
CA VAL A 98 10.86 -13.92 -18.32
C VAL A 98 10.24 -13.64 -19.68
N LEU A 99 10.32 -12.39 -20.15
CA LEU A 99 9.78 -11.99 -21.45
C LEU A 99 10.46 -12.74 -22.60
N ASP A 100 11.78 -12.88 -22.54
CA ASP A 100 12.55 -13.64 -23.53
C ASP A 100 12.21 -15.13 -23.49
N GLY A 101 11.97 -15.71 -22.31
CA GLY A 101 11.52 -17.09 -22.16
C GLY A 101 10.16 -17.35 -22.79
N ILE A 102 9.24 -16.38 -22.72
CA ILE A 102 7.92 -16.42 -23.36
C ILE A 102 8.04 -16.25 -24.87
N ASN A 103 8.74 -15.20 -25.32
CA ASN A 103 8.82 -14.85 -26.74
C ASN A 103 9.61 -15.87 -27.57
N ASN A 104 10.62 -16.52 -26.98
CA ASN A 104 11.50 -17.46 -27.69
C ASN A 104 11.19 -18.93 -27.37
N LEU A 105 10.05 -19.25 -26.73
CA LEU A 105 9.69 -20.60 -26.26
C LEU A 105 10.75 -21.26 -25.34
N ARG A 106 11.66 -20.48 -24.75
CA ARG A 106 12.68 -20.94 -23.81
C ARG A 106 12.09 -21.00 -22.41
N LEU A 107 11.09 -21.86 -22.24
CA LEU A 107 10.30 -21.99 -21.00
C LEU A 107 11.19 -22.22 -19.78
N GLY A 108 12.28 -22.98 -19.88
CA GLY A 108 13.20 -23.23 -18.76
C GLY A 108 13.83 -21.95 -18.18
N VAL A 109 14.24 -21.00 -19.04
CA VAL A 109 14.82 -19.72 -18.60
C VAL A 109 13.74 -18.83 -17.99
N GLY A 110 12.57 -18.77 -18.63
CA GLY A 110 11.44 -18.00 -18.11
C GLY A 110 10.93 -18.52 -16.76
N PHE A 111 10.92 -19.83 -16.55
CA PHE A 111 10.48 -20.46 -15.31
C PHE A 111 11.46 -20.19 -14.17
N MET A 112 12.76 -20.31 -14.41
CA MET A 112 13.80 -20.00 -13.41
C MET A 112 13.78 -18.51 -13.01
N ALA A 113 13.63 -17.61 -13.99
CA ALA A 113 13.50 -16.19 -13.71
C ALA A 113 12.21 -15.87 -12.94
N GLY A 114 11.08 -16.50 -13.28
CA GLY A 114 9.81 -16.35 -12.56
C GLY A 114 9.90 -16.80 -11.09
N ILE A 115 10.48 -17.98 -10.82
CA ILE A 115 10.71 -18.46 -9.45
C ILE A 115 11.63 -17.49 -8.69
N GLY A 116 12.68 -16.98 -9.33
CA GLY A 116 13.58 -16.00 -8.72
C GLY A 116 12.87 -14.70 -8.29
N ILE A 117 11.98 -14.17 -9.14
CA ILE A 117 11.17 -12.98 -8.83
C ILE A 117 10.24 -13.27 -7.63
N VAL A 118 9.57 -14.42 -7.60
CA VAL A 118 8.66 -14.79 -6.50
C VAL A 118 9.42 -14.92 -5.18
N LEU A 119 10.57 -15.60 -5.17
CA LEU A 119 11.39 -15.74 -3.97
C LEU A 119 11.88 -14.39 -3.44
N LEU A 120 12.36 -13.50 -4.32
CA LEU A 120 12.76 -12.15 -3.95
C LEU A 120 11.59 -11.34 -3.38
N ALA A 121 10.42 -11.41 -4.01
CA ALA A 121 9.22 -10.74 -3.53
C ALA A 121 8.81 -11.22 -2.13
N ILE A 122 8.86 -12.53 -1.87
CA ILE A 122 8.56 -13.10 -0.54
C ILE A 122 9.56 -12.61 0.51
N ILE A 123 10.85 -12.60 0.19
CA ILE A 123 11.89 -12.12 1.11
C ILE A 123 11.68 -10.65 1.45
N LEU A 124 11.44 -9.81 0.44
CA LEU A 124 11.20 -8.38 0.62
C LEU A 124 9.92 -8.09 1.41
N ASP A 125 8.83 -8.81 1.12
CA ASP A 125 7.58 -8.71 1.88
C ASP A 125 7.79 -9.10 3.35
N ARG A 126 8.56 -10.17 3.60
CA ARG A 126 8.87 -10.63 4.96
C ARG A 126 9.74 -9.62 5.73
N VAL A 127 10.75 -9.05 5.09
CA VAL A 127 11.61 -8.02 5.71
C VAL A 127 10.80 -6.75 5.99
N SER A 128 9.97 -6.31 5.04
CA SER A 128 9.10 -5.14 5.21
C SER A 128 8.12 -5.32 6.36
N LYS A 129 7.45 -6.47 6.45
CA LYS A 129 6.55 -6.82 7.56
C LYS A 129 7.29 -6.93 8.90
N SER A 130 8.50 -7.49 8.90
CA SER A 130 9.33 -7.56 10.10
C SER A 130 9.73 -6.17 10.59
N ALA A 131 10.16 -5.28 9.70
CA ALA A 131 10.49 -3.90 10.03
C ALA A 131 9.26 -3.16 10.59
N LEU A 132 8.08 -3.30 9.97
CA LEU A 132 6.81 -2.78 10.46
C LEU A 132 6.48 -3.27 11.88
N ASN A 133 6.64 -4.56 12.14
CA ASN A 133 6.39 -5.14 13.46
C ASN A 133 7.33 -4.60 14.53
N ARG A 134 8.58 -4.27 14.18
CA ARG A 134 9.53 -3.63 15.10
C ARG A 134 9.12 -2.19 15.43
N VAL A 135 8.64 -1.45 14.45
CA VAL A 135 8.15 -0.07 14.63
C VAL A 135 6.91 -0.05 15.53
N ASN A 136 5.93 -0.92 15.30
CA ASN A 136 4.72 -1.03 16.14
C ASN A 136 5.04 -1.38 17.61
N LYS A 137 6.11 -2.14 17.85
CA LYS A 137 6.53 -2.53 19.21
C LYS A 137 7.12 -1.34 20.00
N THR A 138 7.63 -0.32 19.32
CA THR A 138 8.20 0.88 19.94
C THR A 138 7.14 1.91 20.34
N TYR A 139 6.00 1.98 19.64
CA TYR A 139 4.88 2.88 19.98
C TYR A 139 3.87 2.29 20.99
N SER A 140 4.11 1.07 21.47
CA SER A 140 3.27 0.37 22.45
C SER A 140 3.90 0.31 23.86
N ASN A 141 4.94 1.10 24.13
CA ASN A 141 5.51 1.33 25.47
C ASN A 141 5.49 2.82 25.79
#